data_AF-A0A0A9EI46-F1
#
_entry.id   AF-A0A0A9EI46-F1
#
_cell.length_a   1.000
_cell.length_b   1.000
_cell.length_c   1.000
_cell.angle_alpha   90.00
_cell.angle_beta   90.00
_cell.angle_gamma   90.00
#
_symmetry.space_group_name_H-M   'P 1'
#
loop_
_entity.id
_entity.type
_entity.pdbx_description
1 polymer ?
#
loop_
_entity_poly.entity_id
_entity_poly.type
_entity_poly.pdbx_seq_one_letter_code
_entity_poly.pdbx_strand_id
1 'polypeptide(L)' 'MKTISVNKMVKSGCKVKILMADWFARMNREIGGNLNKMLTIGLYNIEMWKATGMVLDEVELVWLSDEIS' A
#
# COMPACT_ATOMS: atom_id res chain seq x y z
N MET A 1 0.28 -7.15 -6.14
CA MET A 1 -1.00 -7.64 -5.59
C MET A 1 -2.05 -7.55 -6.68
N LYS A 2 -2.90 -8.57 -6.88
CA LYS A 2 -3.99 -8.50 -7.87
C LYS A 2 -5.21 -7.84 -7.22
N THR A 3 -5.73 -6.78 -7.83
CA THR A 3 -6.92 -6.05 -7.33
C THR A 3 -8.13 -6.95 -7.14
N ILE A 4 -8.26 -7.97 -7.99
CA ILE A 4 -9.30 -9.01 -7.92
C ILE A 4 -9.33 -9.72 -6.55
N SER A 5 -8.17 -10.02 -5.95
CA SER A 5 -8.10 -10.71 -4.66
C SER A 5 -8.63 -9.83 -3.54
N VAL A 6 -8.23 -8.57 -3.51
CA VAL A 6 -8.70 -7.58 -2.52
C VAL A 6 -10.20 -7.38 -2.64
N ASN A 7 -10.70 -7.17 -3.87
CA ASN A 7 -12.13 -6.99 -4.11
C ASN A 7 -12.96 -8.22 -3.70
N LYS A 8 -12.43 -9.44 -3.88
CA LYS A 8 -13.10 -10.66 -3.39
C LYS A 8 -13.18 -10.69 -1.87
N MET A 9 -12.09 -10.36 -1.17
CA MET A 9 -12.08 -10.30 0.29
C MET A 9 -13.08 -9.27 0.82
N VAL A 10 -13.06 -8.05 0.28
CA VAL A 10 -14.03 -6.99 0.63
C VAL A 10 -15.47 -7.45 0.39
N LYS A 11 -15.76 -8.02 -0.79
CA LYS A 11 -17.11 -8.54 -1.13
C LYS A 11 -17.56 -9.68 -0.22
N SER A 12 -16.63 -10.43 0.35
CA SER A 12 -16.92 -11.48 1.34
C SER A 12 -17.09 -10.93 2.77
N GLY A 13 -17.06 -9.61 2.97
CA GLY A 13 -17.21 -8.97 4.28
C GLY A 13 -15.93 -8.93 5.11
N CYS A 14 -14.76 -9.23 4.52
CA CYS A 14 -13.49 -9.10 5.23
C CYS A 14 -13.08 -7.63 5.31
N LYS A 15 -12.61 -7.21 6.50
CA LYS A 15 -11.87 -5.97 6.65
C LYS A 15 -10.46 -6.16 6.11
N VAL A 16 -10.08 -5.39 5.09
CA VAL A 16 -8.77 -5.49 4.46
C VAL A 16 -7.92 -4.28 4.85
N LYS A 17 -6.74 -4.55 5.41
CA LYS A 17 -5.68 -3.55 5.59
C LYS A 17 -4.52 -3.84 4.65
N ILE A 18 -4.04 -2.83 3.92
CA ILE A 18 -2.83 -2.92 3.11
C ILE A 18 -1.73 -2.15 3.83
N LEU A 19 -0.72 -2.88 4.27
CA LEU A 19 0.47 -2.31 4.91
C LEU A 19 1.46 -1.82 3.84
N MET A 20 1.67 -0.52 3.79
CA MET A 20 2.63 0.14 2.92
C MET A 20 4.02 0.07 3.57
N ALA A 21 4.91 -0.70 2.97
CA ALA A 21 6.24 -1.03 3.49
C ALA A 21 7.28 0.09 3.25
N ASP A 22 6.89 1.36 3.39
CA ASP A 22 7.73 2.53 3.08
C ASP A 22 8.93 2.68 4.02
N TRP A 23 8.78 2.28 5.30
CA TRP A 23 9.88 2.28 6.28
C TRP A 23 11.09 1.46 5.83
N PHE A 24 10.89 0.36 5.09
CA PHE A 24 11.99 -0.49 4.62
C PHE A 24 12.92 0.24 3.63
N ALA A 25 12.53 1.40 3.09
CA ALA A 25 13.44 2.30 2.36
C ALA A 25 14.68 2.65 3.19
N ARG A 26 14.52 2.79 4.51
CA ARG A 26 15.61 3.14 5.44
C ARG A 26 16.59 1.98 5.65
N MET A 27 16.12 0.74 5.54
CA MET A 27 16.94 -0.46 5.71
C MET A 27 17.61 -0.92 4.41
N ASN A 28 16.98 -0.66 3.26
CA ASN A 28 17.47 -1.15 1.98
C ASN A 28 18.42 -0.17 1.28
N ARG A 29 19.70 -0.54 1.20
CA ARG A 29 20.76 0.27 0.56
C ARG A 29 20.59 0.41 -0.95
N GLU A 30 19.99 -0.58 -1.62
CA GLU A 30 19.75 -0.53 -3.08
C GLU A 30 18.64 0.46 -3.44
N ILE A 31 17.69 0.65 -2.53
CA ILE A 31 16.64 1.68 -2.64
C ILE A 31 17.12 2.98 -2.00
N GLY A 32 18.43 3.25 -2.07
CA GLY A 32 19.05 4.55 -1.85
C GLY A 32 18.68 5.29 -0.56
N GLY A 33 18.20 4.62 0.49
CA GLY A 33 17.83 5.24 1.77
C GLY A 33 16.77 6.34 1.70
N ASN A 34 16.07 6.49 0.57
CA ASN A 34 15.26 7.69 0.31
C ASN A 34 13.77 7.41 0.55
N LEU A 35 13.31 7.72 1.76
CA LEU A 35 11.92 7.59 2.19
C LEU A 35 10.95 8.27 1.21
N ASN A 36 11.30 9.46 0.72
CA ASN A 36 10.43 10.22 -0.21
C ASN A 36 10.19 9.45 -1.52
N LYS A 37 11.20 8.74 -2.04
CA LYS A 37 11.01 7.89 -3.23
C LYS A 37 10.02 6.77 -2.96
N MET A 38 10.05 6.18 -1.77
CA MET A 38 9.12 5.10 -1.40
C MET A 38 7.70 5.60 -1.17
N LEU A 39 7.53 6.77 -0.57
CA LEU A 39 6.24 7.44 -0.49
C LEU A 39 5.67 7.68 -1.90
N THR A 40 6.47 8.21 -2.82
CA THR A 40 6.05 8.42 -4.22
C THR A 40 5.64 7.10 -4.91
N ILE A 41 6.39 6.01 -4.72
CA ILE A 41 6.03 4.69 -5.25
C ILE A 41 4.72 4.18 -4.61
N GLY A 42 4.53 4.40 -3.32
CA GLY A 42 3.30 4.05 -2.61
C GLY A 42 2.09 4.78 -3.18
N LEU A 43 2.20 6.10 -3.36
CA LEU A 43 1.16 6.92 -3.99
C LEU A 43 0.86 6.46 -5.43
N TYR A 44 1.89 6.14 -6.21
CA TYR A 44 1.72 5.60 -7.55
C TYR A 44 0.96 4.27 -7.54
N ASN A 45 1.25 3.37 -6.60
CA ASN A 45 0.52 2.11 -6.47
C ASN A 45 -0.96 2.34 -6.13
N ILE A 46 -1.27 3.32 -5.27
CA ILE A 46 -2.65 3.68 -4.92
C ILE A 46 -3.41 4.15 -6.17
N GLU A 47 -2.83 5.05 -6.97
CA GLU A 47 -3.44 5.51 -8.22
C GLU A 47 -3.61 4.37 -9.24
N MET A 48 -2.64 3.46 -9.34
CA MET A 48 -2.75 2.26 -10.18
C MET A 48 -3.88 1.33 -9.72
N TRP A 49 -4.05 1.12 -8.41
CA TRP A 49 -5.15 0.31 -7.86
C TRP A 49 -6.52 0.95 -8.11
N LYS A 50 -6.60 2.27 -7.99
CA LYS A 50 -7.79 3.04 -8.35
C LYS A 50 -8.14 2.86 -9.83
N ALA A 51 -7.17 3.03 -10.72
CA ALA A 51 -7.35 2.87 -12.18
C ALA A 51 -7.74 1.43 -12.57
N THR A 52 -7.34 0.43 -11.79
CA THR A 52 -7.67 -0.98 -12.01
C THR A 52 -8.93 -1.45 -11.26
N GLY A 53 -9.70 -0.51 -10.67
CA GLY A 53 -11.01 -0.77 -10.07
C GLY A 53 -10.95 -1.49 -8.72
N MET A 54 -9.90 -1.28 -7.92
CA MET A 54 -9.90 -1.71 -6.51
C MET A 54 -10.91 -0.89 -5.70
N VAL A 55 -11.67 -1.53 -4.82
CA VAL A 55 -12.62 -0.86 -3.91
C VAL A 55 -11.86 -0.23 -2.74
N LEU A 56 -11.12 0.85 -3.01
CA LEU A 56 -10.23 1.47 -2.03
C LEU A 56 -10.98 2.07 -0.83
N ASP A 57 -12.25 2.45 -1.00
CA ASP A 57 -13.08 3.03 0.08
C ASP A 57 -13.36 2.03 1.23
N GLU A 58 -13.23 0.73 0.94
CA GLU A 58 -13.44 -0.38 1.89
C GLU A 58 -12.10 -0.99 2.37
N VAL A 59 -10.98 -0.36 2.01
CA VAL A 59 -9.63 -0.82 2.33
C VAL A 59 -8.92 0.23 3.17
N GLU A 60 -8.31 -0.20 4.27
CA GLU A 60 -7.48 0.67 5.09
C GLU A 60 -6.03 0.63 4.60
N LEU A 61 -5.50 1.77 4.18
CA LEU A 61 -4.09 1.92 3.84
C LEU A 61 -3.32 2.35 5.09
N VAL A 62 -2.34 1.53 5.50
CA VAL A 62 -1.55 1.76 6.71
C VAL A 62 -0.09 1.93 6.32
N TRP A 63 0.53 3.05 6.69
CA TRP A 63 1.96 3.26 6.44
C TRP A 63 2.78 2.68 7.58
N LEU A 64 3.77 1.86 7.27
CA LEU A 64 4.58 1.19 8.28
C LEU A 64 5.44 2.20 9.08
N SER A 65 5.86 3.30 8.44
CA SER A 65 6.57 4.37 9.12
C SER A 65 5.75 5.07 10.20
N ASP A 66 4.44 5.23 9.99
CA ASP A 66 3.51 5.82 10.97
C ASP A 66 3.24 4.88 12.15
N GLU A 67 3.25 3.56 11.92
CA GLU A 67 3.01 2.55 12.98
C GLU A 67 4.24 2.30 13.88
N ILE A 68 5.45 2.59 13.38
CA ILE A 68 6.72 2.31 14.08
C ILE A 68 7.39 3.59 14.63
N SER A 69 6.99 4.78 14.18
CA SER A 69 7.49 6.07 14.73
C SER A 69 6.87 6.40 16.09
#